data_AF-A0A132A2S5-F1
#
_entry.id   AF-A0A132A2S5-F1
#
_cell.length_a   1.000
_cell.length_b   1.000
_cell.length_c   1.000
_cell.angle_alpha   90.00
_cell.angle_beta   90.00
_cell.angle_gamma   90.00
#
_symmetry.space_group_name_H-M   'P 1'
#
loop_
_entity.id
_entity.type
_entity.pdbx_description
1 polymer ?
#
loop_
_entity_poly.entity_id
_entity_poly.type
_entity_poly.pdbx_seq_one_letter_code
_entity_poly.pdbx_strand_id
1 'polypeptide(L)'
;MSYCAVYLNRIHREKNLPEKPEDPLILKKTLPSDSDFTFVDFVPSVSMYSSSANELEYHRFSFLIETANQWLRDNPQWNIVNCETVRLSYRHNVTSMVSRWEQQINPITPLWSPISRGEFETVLKALRLWLQRKVNENESDDIVREGEVGSDAERKTFMKLQHMDFVPKRLTENCFETIDDLVLRVNQRLKQSDCLCWNLITLESLKIESNSEWSIDTEISLAEESTRYLTVLRLYYEICYDGDEPKNFSTNFQRQQSSNRIDQRVDSTEDQWNPEQSWEILVGIEDFKPKLLSAGSFFKRPELESFSSLVDRASQWLANESVDNFLNAQAIDIKIKSCKLVSHPLMIMKMII
;
A
#
# COMPACT_ATOMS: atom_id res chain seq x y z
N MET A 1 -12.17 -12.52 20.48
CA MET A 1 -13.40 -12.20 19.73
C MET A 1 -13.23 -10.82 19.14
N SER A 2 -13.35 -10.65 17.84
CA SER A 2 -13.19 -9.32 17.20
C SER A 2 -14.49 -8.52 17.33
N TYR A 3 -14.39 -7.35 17.96
CA TYR A 3 -15.49 -6.43 18.24
C TYR A 3 -16.28 -5.97 16.99
N CYS A 4 -15.64 -6.01 15.83
CA CYS A 4 -16.16 -5.49 14.56
C CYS A 4 -17.48 -6.13 14.10
N ALA A 5 -17.63 -7.45 14.30
CA ALA A 5 -18.75 -8.19 13.75
C ALA A 5 -20.03 -8.07 14.60
N VAL A 6 -19.88 -7.89 15.92
CA VAL A 6 -21.01 -7.66 16.84
C VAL A 6 -21.71 -6.33 16.51
N TYR A 7 -20.95 -5.34 15.99
CA TYR A 7 -21.42 -3.97 15.86
C TYR A 7 -22.15 -3.66 14.55
N LEU A 8 -21.64 -4.13 13.39
CA LEU A 8 -22.34 -3.99 12.11
C LEU A 8 -23.72 -4.67 12.12
N ASN A 9 -23.88 -5.74 12.93
CA ASN A 9 -25.18 -6.37 13.16
C ASN A 9 -26.13 -5.47 13.96
N ARG A 10 -25.62 -4.70 14.93
CA ARG A 10 -26.40 -3.77 15.76
C ARG A 10 -26.90 -2.57 14.96
N ILE A 11 -26.02 -1.99 14.13
CA ILE A 11 -26.34 -0.90 13.20
C ILE A 11 -27.49 -1.33 12.26
N HIS A 12 -27.37 -2.50 11.62
CA HIS A 12 -28.36 -2.94 10.63
C HIS A 12 -29.67 -3.47 11.21
N ARG A 13 -29.66 -4.09 12.40
CA ARG A 13 -30.88 -4.71 12.97
C ARG A 13 -31.58 -3.86 14.03
N GLU A 14 -30.84 -3.21 14.93
CA GLU A 14 -31.45 -2.61 16.12
C GLU A 14 -31.82 -1.14 15.92
N LYS A 15 -31.33 -0.47 14.86
CA LYS A 15 -31.35 1.00 14.73
C LYS A 15 -30.74 1.74 15.95
N ASN A 16 -30.13 1.01 16.88
CA ASN A 16 -29.35 1.50 18.01
C ASN A 16 -27.95 1.78 17.49
N LEU A 17 -27.87 2.85 16.70
CA LEU A 17 -26.64 3.33 16.10
C LEU A 17 -25.77 3.96 17.18
N PRO A 18 -24.44 3.94 17.02
CA PRO A 18 -23.59 4.68 17.91
C PRO A 18 -23.98 6.16 17.79
N GLU A 19 -24.14 6.83 18.93
CA GLU A 19 -24.32 8.28 18.94
C GLU A 19 -23.05 9.02 18.47
N LYS A 20 -21.92 8.32 18.26
CA LYS A 20 -20.60 8.90 17.94
C LYS A 20 -19.87 8.11 16.84
N PRO A 21 -19.05 8.77 16.00
CA PRO A 21 -18.16 8.09 15.05
C PRO A 21 -17.28 7.05 15.76
N GLU A 22 -17.01 5.93 15.11
CA GLU A 22 -16.17 4.87 15.67
C GLU A 22 -14.74 4.95 15.15
N ASP A 23 -13.74 4.92 16.03
CA ASP A 23 -12.34 4.91 15.62
C ASP A 23 -12.01 3.73 14.69
N PRO A 24 -11.07 3.88 13.73
CA PRO A 24 -10.71 2.83 12.79
C PRO A 24 -10.11 1.63 13.53
N LEU A 25 -10.36 0.44 12.99
CA LEU A 25 -9.93 -0.79 13.64
C LEU A 25 -8.49 -1.09 13.26
N ILE A 26 -7.66 -1.29 14.27
CA ILE A 26 -6.26 -1.69 14.11
C ILE A 26 -6.19 -3.20 14.32
N LEU A 27 -6.12 -3.96 13.23
CA LEU A 27 -6.05 -5.42 13.28
C LEU A 27 -4.58 -5.85 13.43
N LYS A 28 -4.17 -6.03 14.69
CA LYS A 28 -2.92 -6.69 15.03
C LYS A 28 -3.17 -8.19 15.03
N LYS A 29 -2.77 -8.91 13.98
CA LYS A 29 -2.57 -10.36 14.14
C LYS A 29 -1.53 -10.50 15.24
N THR A 30 -1.78 -11.35 16.26
CA THR A 30 -0.91 -11.51 17.44
C THR A 30 0.56 -11.41 17.04
N LEU A 31 1.16 -10.25 17.27
CA LEU A 31 2.52 -9.95 16.84
C LEU A 31 3.40 -10.89 17.66
N PRO A 32 4.03 -11.91 17.03
CA PRO A 32 4.93 -12.77 17.78
C PRO A 32 6.01 -11.86 18.39
N SER A 33 6.25 -11.99 19.69
CA SER A 33 7.20 -11.13 20.40
C SER A 33 8.61 -11.21 19.84
N ASP A 34 8.89 -12.29 19.12
CA ASP A 34 10.12 -12.67 18.41
C ASP A 34 10.10 -12.39 16.90
N SER A 35 9.02 -11.84 16.34
CA SER A 35 9.00 -11.54 14.90
C SER A 35 9.73 -10.24 14.60
N ASP A 36 10.71 -10.32 13.71
CA ASP A 36 11.40 -9.17 13.12
C ASP A 36 10.62 -8.55 11.96
N PHE A 37 9.66 -9.28 11.40
CA PHE A 37 8.81 -8.83 10.29
C PHE A 37 7.34 -9.12 10.57
N THR A 38 6.45 -8.18 10.28
CA THR A 38 5.02 -8.35 10.51
C THR A 38 4.19 -7.39 9.65
N PHE A 39 2.87 -7.40 9.83
CA PHE A 39 2.00 -6.40 9.23
C PHE A 39 0.88 -5.97 10.17
N VAL A 40 0.33 -4.78 9.93
CA VAL A 40 -0.82 -4.21 10.65
C VAL A 40 -1.81 -3.67 9.64
N ASP A 41 -3.09 -4.04 9.79
CA ASP A 41 -4.17 -3.51 8.96
C ASP A 41 -4.95 -2.42 9.72
N PHE A 42 -5.17 -1.30 9.04
CA PHE A 42 -6.00 -0.18 9.48
C PHE A 42 -7.28 -0.21 8.67
N VAL A 43 -8.36 -0.66 9.30
CA VAL A 43 -9.64 -0.90 8.66
C VAL A 43 -10.59 0.27 8.94
N PRO A 44 -11.21 0.84 7.90
CA PRO A 44 -12.21 1.89 8.05
C PRO A 44 -13.37 1.41 8.92
N SER A 45 -13.90 2.32 9.73
CA SER A 45 -15.11 2.11 10.53
C SER A 45 -16.18 3.12 10.11
N VAL A 46 -17.40 2.94 10.61
CA VAL A 46 -18.51 3.82 10.27
C VAL A 46 -18.26 5.19 10.91
N SER A 47 -18.16 6.22 10.06
CA SER A 47 -17.95 7.60 10.49
C SER A 47 -19.26 8.31 10.76
N MET A 48 -20.27 8.04 9.93
CA MET A 48 -21.58 8.67 10.02
C MET A 48 -22.67 7.73 9.49
N TYR A 49 -23.86 7.87 10.06
CA TYR A 49 -25.06 7.21 9.56
C TYR A 49 -26.14 8.23 9.24
N SER A 50 -26.68 8.14 8.04
CA SER A 50 -27.81 8.97 7.61
C SER A 50 -29.11 8.20 7.76
N SER A 51 -29.93 8.57 8.76
CA SER A 51 -31.22 7.91 9.01
C SER A 51 -32.26 8.18 7.91
N SER A 52 -32.16 9.29 7.20
CA SER A 52 -33.07 9.66 6.12
C SER A 52 -32.78 8.89 4.83
N ALA A 53 -31.51 8.64 4.52
CA ALA A 53 -31.09 7.91 3.31
C ALA A 53 -30.87 6.40 3.57
N ASN A 54 -30.79 6.00 4.85
CA ASN A 54 -30.33 4.68 5.27
C ASN A 54 -28.94 4.34 4.68
N GLU A 55 -28.08 5.34 4.61
CA GLU A 55 -26.72 5.26 4.07
C GLU A 55 -25.69 5.26 5.22
N LEU A 56 -24.65 4.45 5.03
CA LEU A 56 -23.50 4.35 5.92
C LEU A 56 -22.32 5.04 5.26
N GLU A 57 -21.74 6.01 5.96
CA GLU A 57 -20.47 6.60 5.58
C GLU A 57 -19.36 5.94 6.40
N TYR A 58 -18.27 5.60 5.72
CA TYR A 58 -17.08 5.05 6.33
C TYR A 58 -15.98 6.11 6.37
N HIS A 59 -15.05 5.94 7.31
CA HIS A 59 -13.84 6.73 7.34
C HIS A 59 -13.12 6.74 5.99
N ARG A 60 -12.74 7.94 5.55
CA ARG A 60 -11.94 8.16 4.34
C ARG A 60 -10.57 7.52 4.47
N PHE A 61 -9.94 7.21 3.35
CA PHE A 61 -8.61 6.58 3.34
C PHE A 61 -7.54 7.42 4.04
N SER A 62 -7.54 8.74 3.85
CA SER A 62 -6.66 9.69 4.56
C SER A 62 -6.76 9.57 6.10
N PHE A 63 -7.93 9.30 6.64
CA PHE A 63 -8.10 9.08 8.08
C PHE A 63 -7.43 7.79 8.56
N LEU A 64 -7.31 6.77 7.70
CA LEU A 64 -6.53 5.56 7.98
C LEU A 64 -5.03 5.88 8.06
N ILE A 65 -4.53 6.77 7.19
CA ILE A 65 -3.14 7.25 7.21
C ILE A 65 -2.85 8.03 8.50
N GLU A 66 -3.77 8.88 8.95
CA GLU A 66 -3.65 9.59 10.23
C GLU A 66 -3.61 8.63 11.41
N THR A 67 -4.50 7.64 11.41
CA THR A 67 -4.56 6.58 12.44
C THR A 67 -3.28 5.75 12.45
N ALA A 68 -2.75 5.41 11.28
CA ALA A 68 -1.48 4.70 11.12
C ALA A 68 -0.30 5.52 11.66
N ASN A 69 -0.25 6.82 11.37
CA ASN A 69 0.77 7.71 11.92
C ASN A 69 0.70 7.80 13.44
N GLN A 70 -0.49 7.86 14.04
CA GLN A 70 -0.63 7.81 15.49
C GLN A 70 -0.11 6.49 16.04
N TRP A 71 -0.48 5.37 15.42
CA TRP A 71 0.01 4.06 15.81
C TRP A 71 1.54 3.94 15.73
N LEU A 72 2.17 4.45 14.68
CA LEU A 72 3.63 4.45 14.51
C LEU A 72 4.34 5.27 15.58
N ARG A 73 3.77 6.41 16.01
CA ARG A 73 4.32 7.20 17.14
C ARG A 73 4.34 6.41 18.44
N ASP A 74 3.31 5.60 18.66
CA ASP A 74 3.17 4.76 19.86
C ASP A 74 3.97 3.46 19.76
N ASN A 75 4.50 3.12 18.57
CA ASN A 75 5.24 1.89 18.30
C ASN A 75 6.57 2.20 17.56
N PRO A 76 7.48 3.00 18.16
CA PRO A 76 8.67 3.51 17.51
C PRO A 76 9.73 2.44 17.18
N GLN A 77 9.58 1.22 17.69
CA GLN A 77 10.47 0.09 17.40
C GLN A 77 10.29 -0.50 16.00
N TRP A 78 9.28 -0.06 15.23
CA TRP A 78 9.02 -0.55 13.88
C TRP A 78 9.43 0.49 12.82
N ASN A 79 9.93 -0.02 11.70
CA ASN A 79 10.12 0.70 10.44
C ASN A 79 9.08 0.21 9.43
N ILE A 80 8.56 1.12 8.60
CA ILE A 80 7.73 0.75 7.45
C ILE A 80 8.66 0.24 6.35
N VAL A 81 8.39 -0.95 5.85
CA VAL A 81 9.11 -1.53 4.70
C VAL A 81 8.28 -1.42 3.43
N ASN A 82 6.96 -1.55 3.55
CA ASN A 82 6.02 -1.46 2.44
C ASN A 82 4.63 -1.05 2.98
N CYS A 83 3.79 -0.53 2.11
CA CYS A 83 2.38 -0.27 2.40
C CYS A 83 1.51 -0.46 1.16
N GLU A 84 0.31 -0.98 1.37
CA GLU A 84 -0.62 -1.29 0.29
C GLU A 84 -2.08 -1.08 0.72
N THR A 85 -2.97 -0.94 -0.27
CA THR A 85 -4.40 -0.93 -0.05
C THR A 85 -4.95 -2.35 -0.19
N VAL A 86 -5.44 -2.93 0.89
CA VAL A 86 -6.04 -4.28 0.86
C VAL A 86 -7.55 -4.22 0.81
N ARG A 87 -8.19 -5.11 0.05
CA ARG A 87 -9.64 -5.28 0.03
C ARG A 87 -10.04 -6.36 1.03
N LEU A 88 -10.80 -5.99 2.04
CA LEU A 88 -11.29 -6.88 3.09
C LEU A 88 -12.80 -7.11 2.86
N SER A 89 -13.17 -8.37 2.63
CA SER A 89 -14.57 -8.77 2.47
C SER A 89 -15.18 -9.18 3.82
N TYR A 90 -16.38 -8.67 4.08
CA TYR A 90 -17.18 -8.94 5.26
C TYR A 90 -18.53 -9.52 4.85
N ARG A 91 -18.79 -10.77 5.21
CA ARG A 91 -20.10 -11.40 5.01
C ARG A 91 -20.97 -11.26 6.23
N HIS A 92 -22.20 -10.81 6.01
CA HIS A 92 -23.19 -10.65 7.06
C HIS A 92 -24.46 -11.45 6.76
N ASN A 93 -24.90 -12.25 7.72
CA ASN A 93 -26.13 -13.04 7.62
C ASN A 93 -27.26 -12.36 8.40
N VAL A 94 -28.30 -11.92 7.70
CA VAL A 94 -29.43 -11.18 8.28
C VAL A 94 -30.49 -12.13 8.88
N THR A 95 -30.35 -13.45 8.74
CA THR A 95 -31.38 -14.42 9.14
C THR A 95 -31.12 -15.16 10.46
N SER A 96 -29.89 -15.29 10.96
CA SER A 96 -29.65 -15.97 12.23
C SER A 96 -29.69 -15.00 13.41
N MET A 97 -30.53 -15.28 14.42
CA MET A 97 -30.51 -14.58 15.72
C MET A 97 -29.22 -14.86 16.51
N VAL A 98 -28.50 -15.91 16.15
CA VAL A 98 -27.14 -16.20 16.63
C VAL A 98 -26.19 -15.80 15.51
N SER A 99 -25.74 -14.55 15.54
CA SER A 99 -24.81 -14.01 14.54
C SER A 99 -23.43 -14.66 14.73
N ARG A 100 -23.26 -15.87 14.19
CA ARG A 100 -21.96 -16.53 14.13
C ARG A 100 -21.20 -15.87 12.99
N TRP A 101 -20.57 -14.75 13.30
CA TRP A 101 -19.63 -14.12 12.40
C TRP A 101 -18.34 -14.92 12.42
N GLU A 102 -18.19 -15.81 11.46
CA GLU A 102 -16.86 -16.22 11.06
C GLU A 102 -16.26 -15.02 10.33
N GLN A 103 -15.43 -14.24 11.04
CA GLN A 103 -14.44 -13.38 10.40
C GLN A 103 -13.49 -14.26 9.62
N GLN A 104 -13.91 -14.68 8.44
CA GLN A 104 -12.98 -15.04 7.39
C GLN A 104 -12.55 -13.71 6.77
N ILE A 105 -11.78 -12.92 7.52
CA ILE A 105 -10.90 -11.92 6.92
C ILE A 105 -9.88 -12.75 6.17
N ASN A 106 -10.25 -13.17 4.96
CA ASN A 106 -9.42 -13.98 4.10
C ASN A 106 -8.90 -13.04 3.03
N PRO A 107 -7.78 -12.33 3.28
CA PRO A 107 -7.24 -11.34 2.34
C PRO A 107 -6.85 -11.95 0.99
N ILE A 108 -6.88 -13.29 0.85
CA ILE A 108 -6.24 -14.02 -0.25
C ILE A 108 -7.25 -14.91 -1.01
N THR A 109 -8.49 -15.05 -0.57
CA THR A 109 -9.43 -15.95 -1.26
C THR A 109 -10.80 -15.28 -1.38
N PRO A 110 -11.27 -14.97 -2.61
CA PRO A 110 -12.68 -14.71 -2.84
C PRO A 110 -13.43 -15.86 -2.18
N LEU A 111 -14.42 -15.58 -1.34
CA LEU A 111 -15.17 -16.66 -0.72
C LEU A 111 -16.01 -17.32 -1.82
N TRP A 112 -15.46 -18.36 -2.45
CA TRP A 112 -16.10 -19.08 -3.57
C TRP A 112 -17.37 -19.82 -3.15
N SER A 113 -17.70 -19.85 -1.86
CA SER A 113 -18.98 -20.34 -1.41
C SER A 113 -20.09 -19.39 -1.88
N PRO A 114 -21.13 -19.90 -2.57
CA PRO A 114 -22.25 -19.09 -2.99
C PRO A 114 -22.85 -18.39 -1.77
N ILE A 115 -23.12 -17.09 -1.93
CA ILE A 115 -23.78 -16.26 -0.92
C ILE A 115 -25.14 -16.92 -0.64
N SER A 116 -25.35 -17.35 0.60
CA SER A 116 -26.63 -17.95 0.98
C SER A 116 -27.73 -16.89 0.93
N ARG A 117 -28.98 -17.30 0.74
CA ARG A 117 -30.12 -16.37 0.67
C ARG A 117 -30.19 -15.52 1.96
N GLY A 118 -30.04 -14.20 1.82
CA GLY A 118 -30.05 -13.25 2.96
C GLY A 118 -28.67 -12.96 3.56
N GLU A 119 -27.60 -13.44 2.92
CA GLU A 119 -26.25 -12.97 3.15
C GLU A 119 -25.92 -11.81 2.21
N PHE A 120 -25.14 -10.88 2.70
CA PHE A 120 -24.63 -9.75 1.94
C PHE A 120 -23.13 -9.66 2.18
N GLU A 121 -22.41 -9.18 1.17
CA GLU A 121 -20.97 -9.01 1.20
C GLU A 121 -20.64 -7.52 1.14
N THR A 122 -19.87 -7.04 2.11
CA THR A 122 -19.38 -5.66 2.16
C THR A 122 -17.87 -5.71 1.99
N VAL A 123 -17.34 -5.00 0.99
CA VAL A 123 -15.89 -4.94 0.76
C VAL A 123 -15.39 -3.58 1.23
N LEU A 124 -14.40 -3.58 2.11
CA LEU A 124 -13.73 -2.37 2.60
C LEU A 124 -12.30 -2.32 2.09
N LYS A 125 -11.84 -1.12 1.69
CA LYS A 125 -10.45 -0.81 1.38
C LYS A 125 -9.77 -0.39 2.68
N ALA A 126 -8.84 -1.20 3.15
CA ALA A 126 -8.04 -0.95 4.33
C ALA A 126 -6.60 -0.65 3.94
N LEU A 127 -5.87 0.01 4.83
CA LEU A 127 -4.43 0.23 4.68
C LEU A 127 -3.68 -0.88 5.40
N ARG A 128 -2.76 -1.56 4.72
CA ARG A 128 -1.81 -2.50 5.34
C ARG A 128 -0.44 -1.88 5.40
N LEU A 129 0.19 -1.90 6.56
CA LEU A 129 1.61 -1.60 6.72
C LEU A 129 2.38 -2.89 6.93
N TRP A 130 3.44 -3.09 6.15
CA TRP A 130 4.45 -4.12 6.35
C TRP A 130 5.59 -3.51 7.16
N LEU A 131 5.93 -4.15 8.26
CA LEU A 131 6.79 -3.58 9.30
C LEU A 131 7.97 -4.49 9.56
N GLN A 132 9.14 -3.87 9.73
CA GLN A 132 10.34 -4.54 10.22
C GLN A 132 10.77 -3.94 11.55
N ARG A 133 11.15 -4.78 12.50
CA ARG A 133 11.64 -4.33 13.80
C ARG A 133 13.00 -3.68 13.61
N LYS A 134 13.22 -2.54 14.25
CA LYS A 134 14.53 -1.90 14.34
C LYS A 134 15.48 -2.82 15.11
N VAL A 135 16.65 -3.07 14.54
CA VAL A 135 17.74 -3.72 15.27
C VAL A 135 18.25 -2.71 16.30
N ASN A 136 18.20 -3.05 17.58
CA ASN A 136 18.78 -2.22 18.64
C ASN A 136 20.30 -2.30 18.53
N GLU A 137 20.91 -1.46 17.70
CA GLU A 137 22.38 -1.39 17.57
C GLU A 137 23.06 -0.94 18.89
N ASN A 138 22.29 -0.35 19.81
CA ASN A 138 22.81 0.22 21.06
C ASN A 138 22.86 -0.75 22.25
N GLU A 139 22.36 -1.99 22.16
CA GLU A 139 22.47 -2.95 23.27
C GLU A 139 23.93 -3.36 23.55
N SER A 140 24.88 -3.06 22.64
CA SER A 140 26.30 -3.33 22.83
C SER A 140 27.13 -2.18 23.43
N ASP A 141 26.62 -0.94 23.49
CA ASP A 141 27.41 0.24 23.89
C ASP A 141 26.97 0.91 25.21
N ASP A 142 25.95 0.38 25.89
CA ASP A 142 25.37 0.92 27.14
C ASP A 142 26.29 0.83 28.39
N ILE A 143 27.60 0.61 28.25
CA ILE A 143 28.52 0.51 29.40
C ILE A 143 29.15 1.87 29.81
N VAL A 144 29.15 2.94 29.00
CA VAL A 144 29.93 4.14 29.37
C VAL A 144 29.30 5.46 28.93
N ARG A 145 28.56 6.13 29.83
CA ARG A 145 28.64 7.59 30.15
C ARG A 145 27.46 8.06 31.01
N GLU A 146 27.41 7.59 32.26
CA GLU A 146 26.73 8.34 33.33
C GLU A 146 27.55 9.61 33.60
N GLY A 147 27.16 10.79 33.11
CA GLY A 147 27.93 11.99 33.46
C GLY A 147 27.44 13.35 32.97
N GLU A 148 26.73 13.45 31.84
CA GLU A 148 26.34 14.76 31.31
C GLU A 148 24.83 14.99 31.41
N VAL A 149 24.43 15.59 32.53
CA VAL A 149 23.10 16.16 32.76
C VAL A 149 22.97 17.45 31.94
N GLY A 150 22.86 17.30 30.62
CA GLY A 150 22.53 18.39 29.70
C GLY A 150 21.03 18.42 29.44
N SER A 151 20.36 19.50 29.81
CA SER A 151 18.91 19.74 29.69
C SER A 151 18.41 19.95 28.26
N ASP A 152 19.09 19.42 27.25
CA ASP A 152 18.63 19.49 25.88
C ASP A 152 17.62 18.37 25.67
N ALA A 153 16.34 18.74 25.73
CA ALA A 153 15.24 17.89 25.34
C ALA A 153 15.57 17.26 23.99
N GLU A 154 15.90 15.96 23.99
CA GLU A 154 16.21 15.21 22.79
C GLU A 154 15.11 15.48 21.77
N ARG A 155 15.45 16.19 20.69
CA ARG A 155 14.52 16.45 19.60
C ARG A 155 14.17 15.13 18.97
N LYS A 156 13.01 14.60 19.36
CA LYS A 156 12.49 13.35 18.85
C LYS A 156 12.10 13.56 17.39
N THR A 157 12.96 13.12 16.48
CA THR A 157 12.61 13.05 15.06
C THR A 157 11.48 12.04 14.89
N PHE A 158 10.50 12.38 14.06
CA PHE A 158 9.43 11.45 13.72
C PHE A 158 9.22 11.40 12.22
N MET A 159 8.97 10.18 11.73
CA MET A 159 8.59 9.92 10.35
C MET A 159 7.07 9.97 10.26
N LYS A 160 6.55 10.69 9.27
CA LYS A 160 5.11 10.77 8.99
C LYS A 160 4.83 10.15 7.63
N LEU A 161 4.07 9.06 7.63
CA LEU A 161 3.52 8.43 6.45
C LEU A 161 2.52 9.36 5.75
N GLN A 162 2.61 9.44 4.44
CA GLN A 162 1.72 10.20 3.56
C GLN A 162 1.42 9.40 2.29
N HIS A 163 0.37 9.79 1.58
CA HIS A 163 0.04 9.25 0.26
C HIS A 163 -0.26 10.36 -0.76
N MET A 164 -0.18 10.00 -2.04
CA MET A 164 -0.56 10.85 -3.16
C MET A 164 -1.12 10.02 -4.32
N ASP A 165 -2.27 10.44 -4.84
CA ASP A 165 -2.95 9.75 -5.92
C ASP A 165 -2.77 10.44 -7.28
N PHE A 166 -2.42 9.63 -8.28
CA PHE A 166 -2.32 10.03 -9.68
C PHE A 166 -3.50 9.43 -10.44
N VAL A 167 -4.61 10.16 -10.44
CA VAL A 167 -5.84 9.80 -11.15
C VAL A 167 -5.67 10.06 -12.65
N PRO A 168 -5.95 9.10 -13.54
CA PRO A 168 -5.80 9.30 -14.98
C PRO A 168 -6.75 10.37 -15.49
N LYS A 169 -6.20 11.32 -16.25
CA LYS A 169 -7.00 12.35 -16.91
C LYS A 169 -7.76 11.74 -18.08
N ARG A 170 -9.00 12.18 -18.25
CA ARG A 170 -9.82 11.85 -19.42
C ARG A 170 -9.31 12.65 -20.62
N LEU A 171 -8.83 11.96 -21.65
CA LEU A 171 -8.30 12.57 -22.88
C LEU A 171 -9.42 12.80 -23.91
N THR A 172 -10.33 11.83 -24.02
CA THR A 172 -11.54 11.90 -24.86
C THR A 172 -12.72 11.22 -24.18
N GLU A 173 -13.89 11.19 -24.80
CA GLU A 173 -15.07 10.54 -24.21
C GLU A 173 -14.81 9.07 -23.80
N ASN A 174 -13.94 8.36 -24.52
CA ASN A 174 -13.69 6.93 -24.30
C ASN A 174 -12.21 6.61 -24.07
N CYS A 175 -11.39 7.61 -23.75
CA CYS A 175 -9.94 7.42 -23.57
C CYS A 175 -9.44 8.17 -22.34
N PHE A 176 -8.57 7.51 -21.58
CA PHE A 176 -7.89 8.02 -20.41
C PHE A 176 -6.38 7.93 -20.62
N GLU A 177 -5.61 8.68 -19.84
CA GLU A 177 -4.17 8.50 -19.70
C GLU A 177 -3.82 7.01 -19.46
N THR A 178 -2.71 6.59 -20.06
CA THR A 178 -2.13 5.26 -19.85
C THR A 178 -1.36 5.22 -18.53
N ILE A 179 -0.93 4.03 -18.11
CA ILE A 179 -0.07 3.89 -16.92
C ILE A 179 1.27 4.59 -17.13
N ASP A 180 1.83 4.57 -18.35
CA ASP A 180 3.07 5.26 -18.69
C ASP A 180 2.93 6.78 -18.52
N ASP A 181 1.78 7.34 -18.92
CA ASP A 181 1.46 8.76 -18.70
C ASP A 181 1.38 9.09 -17.20
N LEU A 182 0.82 8.18 -16.39
CA LEU A 182 0.76 8.34 -14.94
C LEU A 182 2.17 8.32 -14.32
N VAL A 183 3.03 7.37 -14.71
CA VAL A 183 4.43 7.27 -14.25
C VAL A 183 5.20 8.52 -14.62
N LEU A 184 5.02 9.03 -15.84
CA LEU A 184 5.63 10.29 -16.26
C LEU A 184 5.22 11.44 -15.34
N ARG A 185 3.95 11.53 -14.92
CA ARG A 185 3.48 12.53 -13.96
C ARG A 185 4.03 12.32 -12.55
N VAL A 186 4.20 11.07 -12.11
CA VAL A 186 4.90 10.75 -10.84
C VAL A 186 6.31 11.31 -10.88
N ASN A 187 7.08 11.02 -11.93
CA ASN A 187 8.45 11.51 -12.08
C ASN A 187 8.54 13.03 -12.16
N GLN A 188 7.61 13.68 -12.86
CA GLN A 188 7.52 15.15 -12.89
C GLN A 188 7.24 15.73 -11.50
N ARG A 189 6.41 15.07 -10.68
CA ARG A 189 6.14 15.49 -9.30
C ARG A 189 7.36 15.31 -8.41
N LEU A 190 8.06 14.19 -8.51
CA LEU A 190 9.26 13.90 -7.70
C LEU A 190 10.42 14.87 -7.97
N LYS A 191 10.45 15.53 -9.14
CA LYS A 191 11.41 16.61 -9.45
C LYS A 191 11.14 17.92 -8.71
N GLN A 192 10.00 18.08 -8.04
CA GLN A 192 9.66 19.30 -7.33
C GLN A 192 10.43 19.39 -6.00
N SER A 193 10.80 20.61 -5.59
CA SER A 193 11.74 20.82 -4.48
C SER A 193 11.22 20.32 -3.12
N ASP A 194 9.91 20.31 -2.92
CA ASP A 194 9.26 19.79 -1.72
C ASP A 194 9.23 18.24 -1.64
N CYS A 195 9.52 17.55 -2.76
CA CYS A 195 9.66 16.09 -2.79
C CYS A 195 11.08 15.61 -2.42
N LEU A 196 12.06 16.51 -2.35
CA LEU A 196 13.45 16.14 -2.05
C LEU A 196 13.65 15.58 -0.63
N CYS A 197 12.67 15.79 0.26
CA CYS A 197 12.63 15.24 1.61
C CYS A 197 11.78 13.97 1.74
N TRP A 198 11.30 13.41 0.64
CA TRP A 198 10.45 12.22 0.69
C TRP A 198 11.30 10.96 0.71
N ASN A 199 11.02 10.09 1.68
CA ASN A 199 11.45 8.70 1.65
C ASN A 199 10.36 7.89 0.94
N LEU A 200 10.58 7.49 -0.31
CA LEU A 200 9.58 6.73 -1.07
C LEU A 200 9.47 5.31 -0.49
N ILE A 201 8.25 4.90 -0.16
CA ILE A 201 8.00 3.57 0.40
C ILE A 201 7.54 2.62 -0.71
N THR A 202 6.47 3.00 -1.41
CA THR A 202 5.81 2.12 -2.37
C THR A 202 5.02 2.95 -3.36
N LEU A 203 5.01 2.52 -4.62
CA LEU A 203 4.04 2.97 -5.62
C LEU A 203 3.12 1.78 -5.93
N GLU A 204 1.81 2.02 -5.88
CA GLU A 204 0.77 1.00 -5.98
C GLU A 204 -0.18 1.31 -7.14
N SER A 205 -0.53 0.31 -7.94
CA SER A 205 -1.58 0.41 -8.96
C SER A 205 -2.93 -0.05 -8.38
N LEU A 206 -3.87 0.88 -8.20
CA LEU A 206 -5.20 0.65 -7.64
C LEU A 206 -6.27 0.59 -8.72
N LYS A 207 -7.13 -0.43 -8.67
CA LYS A 207 -8.40 -0.45 -9.44
C LYS A 207 -9.48 0.21 -8.60
N ILE A 208 -9.93 1.39 -9.04
CA ILE A 208 -10.95 2.19 -8.34
C ILE A 208 -12.22 2.23 -9.19
N GLU A 209 -13.34 1.95 -8.54
CA GLU A 209 -14.68 1.99 -9.11
C GLU A 209 -15.01 3.40 -9.62
N SER A 210 -15.60 3.48 -10.81
CA SER A 210 -16.12 4.73 -11.35
C SER A 210 -17.62 4.69 -11.52
N ASN A 211 -18.25 5.87 -11.43
CA ASN A 211 -19.68 6.03 -11.65
C ASN A 211 -20.01 6.11 -13.16
N SER A 212 -21.28 6.42 -13.49
CA SER A 212 -21.75 6.55 -14.87
C SER A 212 -21.04 7.66 -15.67
N GLU A 213 -20.48 8.66 -14.99
CA GLU A 213 -19.79 9.80 -15.57
C GLU A 213 -18.27 9.63 -15.60
N TRP A 214 -17.77 8.46 -15.18
CA TRP A 214 -16.35 8.15 -15.00
C TRP A 214 -15.64 9.01 -13.93
N SER A 215 -16.38 9.62 -13.01
CA SER A 215 -15.76 10.21 -11.82
C SER A 215 -15.41 9.10 -10.83
N ILE A 216 -14.29 9.28 -10.14
CA ILE A 216 -13.82 8.40 -9.08
C ILE A 216 -13.54 9.21 -7.83
N ASP A 217 -13.69 8.60 -6.66
CA ASP A 217 -13.20 9.13 -5.39
C ASP A 217 -12.20 8.13 -4.82
N THR A 218 -10.94 8.55 -4.72
CA THR A 218 -9.84 7.71 -4.26
C THR A 218 -9.82 7.55 -2.74
N GLU A 219 -10.58 8.37 -2.02
CA GLU A 219 -10.69 8.36 -0.57
C GLU A 219 -11.83 7.47 -0.07
N ILE A 220 -12.72 7.00 -0.96
CA ILE A 220 -13.81 6.09 -0.59
C ILE A 220 -13.23 4.75 -0.17
N SER A 221 -13.49 4.40 1.08
CA SER A 221 -13.08 3.15 1.70
C SER A 221 -14.09 2.01 1.50
N LEU A 222 -15.35 2.30 1.18
CA LEU A 222 -16.35 1.29 0.84
C LEU A 222 -16.21 0.92 -0.64
N ALA A 223 -15.86 -0.33 -0.94
CA ALA A 223 -15.82 -0.80 -2.31
C ALA A 223 -17.24 -1.13 -2.79
N GLU A 224 -17.66 -0.44 -3.85
CA GLU A 224 -18.90 -0.73 -4.56
C GLU A 224 -18.67 -1.78 -5.66
N GLU A 225 -19.72 -2.51 -6.03
CA GLU A 225 -19.69 -3.35 -7.22
C GLU A 225 -19.93 -2.47 -8.45
N SER A 226 -18.86 -2.13 -9.18
CA SER A 226 -18.96 -1.44 -10.47
C SER A 226 -18.52 -2.37 -11.61
N THR A 227 -19.00 -2.11 -12.82
CA THR A 227 -18.42 -2.72 -14.03
C THR A 227 -17.36 -1.81 -14.67
N ARG A 228 -17.19 -0.61 -14.13
CA ARG A 228 -16.30 0.43 -14.63
C ARG A 228 -15.24 0.71 -13.57
N TYR A 229 -14.00 0.66 -14.01
CA TYR A 229 -12.86 0.87 -13.14
C TYR A 229 -11.85 1.75 -13.86
N LEU A 230 -11.18 2.60 -13.11
CA LEU A 230 -9.97 3.28 -13.54
C LEU A 230 -8.79 2.75 -12.72
N THR A 231 -7.63 2.67 -13.37
CA THR A 231 -6.37 2.38 -12.70
C THR A 231 -5.77 3.70 -12.23
N VAL A 232 -5.56 3.85 -10.94
CA VAL A 232 -4.89 4.99 -10.29
C VAL A 232 -3.52 4.52 -9.80
N LEU A 233 -2.51 5.38 -9.86
CA LEU A 233 -1.26 5.13 -9.13
C LEU A 233 -1.30 5.86 -7.78
N ARG A 234 -1.10 5.14 -6.67
CA ARG A 234 -0.98 5.70 -5.32
C ARG A 234 0.46 5.60 -4.87
N LEU A 235 1.11 6.73 -4.67
CA LEU A 235 2.45 6.84 -4.12
C LEU A 235 2.37 7.00 -2.60
N TYR A 236 3.07 6.14 -1.86
CA TYR A 236 3.27 6.28 -0.43
C TYR A 236 4.71 6.67 -0.12
N TYR A 237 4.86 7.58 0.83
CA TYR A 237 6.15 8.14 1.20
C TYR A 237 6.15 8.59 2.65
N GLU A 238 7.33 8.72 3.26
CA GLU A 238 7.49 9.31 4.57
C GLU A 238 8.15 10.68 4.47
N ILE A 239 7.77 11.57 5.38
CA ILE A 239 8.45 12.85 5.61
C ILE A 239 9.06 12.82 7.01
N CYS A 240 10.33 13.18 7.15
CA CYS A 240 10.98 13.35 8.44
C CYS A 240 10.71 14.76 8.97
N TYR A 241 10.32 14.86 10.23
CA TYR A 241 10.13 16.13 10.93
C TYR A 241 11.16 16.32 12.04
N ASP A 242 11.64 17.54 12.18
CA ASP A 242 12.47 18.01 13.30
C ASP A 242 11.66 19.07 14.06
N GLY A 243 10.87 18.63 15.04
CA GLY A 243 9.80 19.44 15.63
C GLY A 243 8.62 19.59 14.65
N ASP A 244 8.18 20.83 14.40
CA ASP A 244 7.05 21.12 13.51
C ASP A 244 7.47 21.36 12.03
N GLU A 245 8.77 21.41 11.75
CA GLU A 245 9.29 21.65 10.40
C GLU A 245 9.78 20.36 9.71
N PRO A 246 9.49 20.17 8.40
CA PRO A 246 10.00 19.04 7.64
C PRO A 246 11.51 19.19 7.41
N LYS A 247 12.27 18.10 7.67
CA LYS A 247 13.72 18.05 7.53
C LYS A 247 14.11 17.54 6.14
N ASN A 248 14.96 18.28 5.44
CA ASN A 248 15.48 17.86 4.14
C ASN A 248 16.44 16.65 4.29
N PHE A 249 16.09 15.54 3.65
CA PHE A 249 16.87 14.28 3.68
C PHE A 249 18.19 14.31 2.92
N SER A 250 18.42 15.34 2.08
CA SER A 250 19.59 15.43 1.20
C SER A 250 20.94 15.30 1.92
N THR A 251 20.99 15.42 3.25
CA THR A 251 22.22 15.23 4.04
C THR A 251 22.46 13.80 4.55
N ASN A 252 21.45 12.93 4.59
CA ASN A 252 21.55 11.62 5.25
C ASN A 252 21.61 10.41 4.31
N PHE A 253 20.99 10.46 3.12
CA PHE A 253 21.07 9.33 2.17
C PHE A 253 22.52 9.07 1.70
N GLN A 254 23.33 10.13 1.62
CA GLN A 254 24.78 10.01 1.36
C GLN A 254 25.53 9.26 2.46
N ARG A 255 25.05 9.23 3.72
CA ARG A 255 25.73 8.55 4.85
C ARG A 255 25.50 7.05 4.88
N GLN A 256 24.29 6.57 4.56
CA GLN A 256 24.02 5.12 4.59
C GLN A 256 24.74 4.37 3.46
N GLN A 257 24.80 4.94 2.25
CA GLN A 257 25.53 4.29 1.15
C GLN A 257 27.06 4.39 1.27
N SER A 258 27.60 5.43 1.93
CA SER A 258 29.06 5.52 2.17
C SER A 258 29.54 4.58 3.28
N SER A 259 28.68 4.14 4.19
CA SER A 259 29.05 3.14 5.21
C SER A 259 29.30 1.72 4.66
N ASN A 260 28.76 1.40 3.48
CA ASN A 260 29.01 0.12 2.79
C ASN A 260 30.23 0.17 1.83
N ARG A 261 30.94 1.30 1.74
CA ARG A 261 32.23 1.43 1.04
C ARG A 261 33.38 1.61 2.04
N ILE A 262 33.54 0.68 2.96
CA ILE A 262 34.77 0.58 3.78
C ILE A 262 35.82 -0.18 2.96
N ASP A 263 37.05 0.35 2.92
CA ASP A 263 38.30 -0.20 2.37
C ASP A 263 38.75 0.16 0.93
N GLN A 264 38.48 1.36 0.43
CA GLN A 264 39.36 1.96 -0.58
C GLN A 264 39.99 3.26 -0.07
N ARG A 265 41.23 3.17 0.42
CA ARG A 265 42.16 4.29 0.59
C ARG A 265 42.40 4.93 -0.78
N VAL A 266 41.63 5.95 -1.12
CA VAL A 266 41.92 6.83 -2.25
C VAL A 266 42.48 8.13 -1.71
N ASP A 267 43.63 8.50 -2.26
CA ASP A 267 44.40 9.71 -1.99
C ASP A 267 43.51 10.95 -2.02
N SER A 268 43.67 11.81 -1.02
CA SER A 268 42.88 13.02 -0.81
C SER A 268 43.25 14.11 -1.83
N THR A 269 42.60 14.09 -3.00
CA THR A 269 42.41 15.30 -3.81
C THR A 269 41.04 15.87 -3.50
N GLU A 270 40.98 17.16 -3.16
CA GLU A 270 39.75 17.92 -2.89
C GLU A 270 38.76 17.81 -4.07
N ASP A 271 37.85 16.84 -3.99
CA ASP A 271 36.69 16.76 -4.88
C ASP A 271 35.77 17.93 -4.56
N GLN A 272 35.87 18.98 -5.39
CA GLN A 272 34.91 20.07 -5.42
C GLN A 272 33.52 19.48 -5.68
N TRP A 273 32.64 19.57 -4.67
CA TRP A 273 31.24 19.21 -4.78
C TRP A 273 30.62 19.95 -5.97
N ASN A 274 30.23 19.22 -7.01
CA ASN A 274 29.51 19.78 -8.14
C ASN A 274 28.00 19.74 -7.83
N PRO A 275 27.36 20.87 -7.48
CA PRO A 275 25.92 20.93 -7.19
C PRO A 275 25.03 20.52 -8.37
N GLU A 276 25.57 20.42 -9.59
CA GLU A 276 24.83 19.97 -10.77
C GLU A 276 24.62 18.45 -10.82
N GLN A 277 25.27 17.68 -9.95
CA GLN A 277 25.09 16.23 -9.87
C GLN A 277 23.96 15.87 -8.90
N SER A 278 22.79 16.49 -9.07
CA SER A 278 21.58 16.11 -8.33
C SER A 278 21.10 14.75 -8.79
N TRP A 279 21.04 13.79 -7.88
CA TRP A 279 20.43 12.48 -8.13
C TRP A 279 18.96 12.69 -8.49
N GLU A 280 18.61 12.49 -9.77
CA GLU A 280 17.21 12.48 -10.18
C GLU A 280 16.59 11.16 -9.75
N ILE A 281 15.65 11.21 -8.80
CA ILE A 281 14.82 10.06 -8.48
C ILE A 281 13.88 9.84 -9.68
N LEU A 282 14.05 8.70 -10.36
CA LEU A 282 13.20 8.26 -11.45
C LEU A 282 12.55 6.94 -11.07
N VAL A 283 11.23 6.91 -11.09
CA VAL A 283 10.44 5.69 -10.93
C VAL A 283 10.14 5.11 -12.32
N GLY A 284 10.37 3.81 -12.46
CA GLY A 284 10.09 3.00 -13.64
C GLY A 284 9.07 1.91 -13.35
N ILE A 285 8.52 1.34 -14.42
CA ILE A 285 7.66 0.17 -14.36
C ILE A 285 8.11 -0.82 -15.41
N GLU A 286 8.25 -2.09 -15.03
CA GLU A 286 8.53 -3.20 -15.94
C GLU A 286 7.44 -4.28 -15.85
N ASP A 287 6.94 -4.70 -17.01
CA ASP A 287 5.83 -5.67 -17.12
C ASP A 287 6.33 -7.05 -17.57
N PHE A 288 6.13 -8.05 -16.71
CA PHE A 288 6.43 -9.45 -17.00
C PHE A 288 5.15 -10.20 -17.36
N LYS A 289 5.00 -10.49 -18.66
CA LYS A 289 3.88 -11.27 -19.19
C LYS A 289 4.24 -12.76 -19.23
N PRO A 290 3.32 -13.67 -18.90
CA PRO A 290 3.57 -15.10 -19.06
C PRO A 290 3.95 -15.47 -20.49
N LYS A 291 5.07 -16.16 -20.66
CA LYS A 291 5.46 -16.74 -21.95
C LYS A 291 4.46 -17.80 -22.40
N LEU A 292 4.10 -17.78 -23.67
CA LEU A 292 3.31 -18.83 -24.30
C LEU A 292 4.22 -20.04 -24.59
N LEU A 293 4.03 -21.14 -23.87
CA LEU A 293 4.76 -22.39 -24.05
C LEU A 293 4.18 -23.22 -25.20
N SER A 294 2.86 -23.23 -25.34
CA SER A 294 2.19 -23.80 -26.52
C SER A 294 0.91 -23.04 -26.84
N ALA A 295 0.62 -22.80 -28.12
CA ALA A 295 -0.59 -22.06 -28.55
C ALA A 295 -1.90 -22.82 -28.27
N GLY A 296 -1.82 -24.10 -27.92
CA GLY A 296 -2.98 -24.99 -27.89
C GLY A 296 -3.48 -25.35 -29.28
N SER A 297 -4.67 -25.94 -29.35
CA SER A 297 -5.41 -26.27 -30.57
C SER A 297 -6.89 -26.01 -30.33
N PHE A 298 -7.76 -26.34 -31.30
CA PHE A 298 -9.21 -26.23 -31.08
C PHE A 298 -9.71 -27.02 -29.87
N PHE A 299 -9.02 -28.12 -29.51
CA PHE A 299 -9.36 -28.98 -28.38
C PHE A 299 -8.38 -28.86 -27.21
N LYS A 300 -7.27 -28.13 -27.36
CA LYS A 300 -6.24 -27.99 -26.32
C LYS A 300 -6.07 -26.52 -25.95
N ARG A 301 -6.09 -26.20 -24.66
CA ARG A 301 -5.85 -24.83 -24.19
C ARG A 301 -4.40 -24.40 -24.49
N PRO A 302 -4.14 -23.11 -24.70
CA PRO A 302 -2.78 -22.60 -24.69
C PRO A 302 -2.15 -22.89 -23.33
N GLU A 303 -0.89 -23.29 -23.37
CA GLU A 303 -0.07 -23.53 -22.20
C GLU A 303 0.83 -22.31 -22.00
N LEU A 304 0.79 -21.75 -20.81
CA LEU A 304 1.56 -20.58 -20.42
C LEU A 304 2.60 -21.00 -19.38
N GLU A 305 3.66 -20.21 -19.23
CA GLU A 305 4.63 -20.44 -18.15
C GLU A 305 3.95 -20.34 -16.78
N SER A 306 4.52 -21.04 -15.81
CA SER A 306 4.03 -20.99 -14.43
C SER A 306 4.30 -19.62 -13.80
N PHE A 307 3.50 -19.22 -12.80
CA PHE A 307 3.74 -17.98 -12.08
C PHE A 307 5.12 -17.95 -11.39
N SER A 308 5.57 -19.09 -10.83
CA SER A 308 6.92 -19.19 -10.25
C SER A 308 8.00 -18.88 -11.28
N SER A 309 7.91 -19.47 -12.48
CA SER A 309 8.88 -19.22 -13.55
C SER A 309 8.89 -17.76 -14.02
N LEU A 310 7.73 -17.10 -13.98
CA LEU A 310 7.60 -15.69 -14.27
C LEU A 310 8.29 -14.83 -13.20
N VAL A 311 8.10 -15.15 -11.92
CA VAL A 311 8.79 -14.49 -10.79
C VAL A 311 10.31 -14.69 -10.86
N ASP A 312 10.78 -15.89 -11.19
CA ASP A 312 12.22 -16.16 -11.36
C ASP A 312 12.82 -15.28 -12.45
N ARG A 313 12.12 -15.13 -13.57
CA ARG A 313 12.54 -14.28 -14.69
C ARG A 313 12.54 -12.80 -14.31
N ALA A 314 11.54 -12.35 -13.56
CA ALA A 314 11.47 -10.99 -13.05
C ALA A 314 12.63 -10.70 -12.07
N SER A 315 12.94 -11.66 -11.20
CA SER A 315 14.07 -11.57 -10.26
C SER A 315 15.42 -11.54 -10.97
N GLN A 316 15.61 -12.36 -12.01
CA GLN A 316 16.82 -12.34 -12.85
C GLN A 316 16.99 -11.02 -13.58
N TRP A 317 15.90 -10.44 -14.09
CA TRP A 317 15.95 -9.12 -14.70
C TRP A 317 16.37 -8.05 -13.69
N LEU A 318 15.75 -8.02 -12.50
CA LEU A 318 16.10 -7.07 -11.43
C LEU A 318 17.57 -7.19 -11.01
N ALA A 319 18.12 -8.40 -10.97
CA ALA A 319 19.53 -8.63 -10.63
C ALA A 319 20.52 -8.18 -11.71
N ASN A 320 20.08 -8.06 -12.97
CA ASN A 320 20.93 -7.67 -14.10
C ASN A 320 20.84 -6.17 -14.42
N GLU A 321 19.73 -5.53 -14.06
CA GLU A 321 19.55 -4.09 -14.25
C GLU A 321 20.19 -3.29 -13.11
N SER A 322 20.69 -2.09 -13.42
CA SER A 322 21.20 -1.15 -12.43
C SER A 322 20.05 -0.40 -11.76
N VAL A 323 19.20 -1.13 -11.04
CA VAL A 323 18.10 -0.58 -10.26
C VAL A 323 18.63 -0.24 -8.86
N ASP A 324 18.57 1.04 -8.50
CA ASP A 324 19.04 1.51 -7.20
C ASP A 324 18.17 1.00 -6.05
N ASN A 325 16.84 1.04 -6.24
CA ASN A 325 15.86 0.62 -5.25
C ASN A 325 14.71 -0.11 -5.92
N PHE A 326 14.22 -1.17 -5.29
CA PHE A 326 12.99 -1.85 -5.71
C PHE A 326 11.85 -1.40 -4.80
N LEU A 327 10.80 -0.81 -5.37
CA LEU A 327 9.67 -0.29 -4.59
C LEU A 327 8.59 -1.34 -4.36
N ASN A 328 8.15 -2.02 -5.43
CA ASN A 328 7.04 -2.96 -5.33
C ASN A 328 6.97 -3.96 -6.49
N ALA A 329 6.32 -5.09 -6.26
CA ALA A 329 5.84 -5.96 -7.33
C ALA A 329 4.38 -6.35 -7.10
N GLN A 330 3.58 -6.27 -8.16
CA GLN A 330 2.15 -6.55 -8.10
C GLN A 330 1.75 -7.55 -9.19
N ALA A 331 0.91 -8.51 -8.83
CA ALA A 331 0.29 -9.40 -9.80
C ALA A 331 -1.06 -8.82 -10.24
N ILE A 332 -1.27 -8.69 -11.54
CA ILE A 332 -2.48 -8.10 -12.13
C ILE A 332 -3.18 -9.14 -12.99
N ASP A 333 -4.44 -9.41 -12.67
CA ASP A 333 -5.30 -10.21 -13.54
C ASP A 333 -5.77 -9.41 -14.76
N ILE A 334 -5.54 -9.99 -15.93
CA ILE A 334 -5.90 -9.46 -17.24
C ILE A 334 -6.80 -10.44 -17.96
N LYS A 335 -7.95 -9.95 -18.43
CA LYS A 335 -8.88 -10.75 -19.22
C LYS A 335 -8.45 -10.72 -20.69
N ILE A 336 -7.96 -11.85 -21.22
CA ILE A 336 -7.68 -11.95 -22.66
C ILE A 336 -8.99 -12.15 -23.41
N LYS A 337 -9.34 -11.22 -24.29
CA LYS A 337 -10.39 -11.42 -25.29
C LYS A 337 -9.82 -12.26 -26.44
N SER A 338 -9.94 -13.59 -26.35
CA SER A 338 -9.71 -14.46 -27.51
C SER A 338 -10.97 -14.48 -28.37
N CYS A 339 -10.83 -14.22 -29.68
CA CYS A 339 -11.95 -14.09 -30.63
C CYS A 339 -12.84 -15.35 -30.75
N LYS A 340 -12.49 -16.48 -30.12
CA LYS A 340 -13.23 -17.75 -30.26
C LYS A 340 -13.35 -18.63 -29.00
N LEU A 341 -12.81 -18.24 -27.83
CA LEU A 341 -12.83 -19.08 -26.63
C LEU A 341 -13.10 -18.27 -25.35
N VAL A 342 -13.66 -18.94 -24.34
CA VAL A 342 -13.93 -18.41 -22.99
C VAL A 342 -12.72 -17.63 -22.49
N SER A 343 -12.94 -16.39 -22.06
CA SER A 343 -11.90 -15.53 -21.51
C SER A 343 -11.32 -16.14 -20.23
N HIS A 344 -10.01 -16.38 -20.22
CA HIS A 344 -9.29 -16.80 -19.02
C HIS A 344 -8.55 -15.60 -18.42
N PRO A 345 -8.49 -15.46 -17.09
CA PRO A 345 -7.60 -14.49 -16.46
C PRO A 345 -6.16 -14.92 -16.72
N LEU A 346 -5.37 -13.98 -17.25
CA LEU A 346 -3.92 -14.06 -17.36
C LEU A 346 -3.34 -13.18 -16.27
N MET A 347 -2.44 -13.73 -15.46
CA MET A 347 -1.74 -12.94 -14.45
C MET A 347 -0.48 -12.34 -15.06
N ILE A 348 -0.35 -11.02 -15.04
CA ILE A 348 0.89 -10.30 -15.37
C ILE A 348 1.53 -9.85 -14.07
N MET A 349 2.85 -9.98 -13.93
CA MET A 349 3.57 -9.36 -12.82
C MET A 349 4.10 -8.01 -13.30
N LYS A 350 3.83 -6.97 -12.52
CA LYS A 350 4.31 -5.62 -12.72
C LYS A 350 5.31 -5.31 -11.63
N MET A 351 6.53 -4.98 -11.99
CA MET A 351 7.53 -4.46 -11.05
C MET A 351 7.56 -2.95 -11.17
N ILE A 352 7.61 -2.30 -10.01
CA ILE A 352 7.78 -0.87 -9.90
C ILE A 352 9.12 -0.66 -9.22
N ILE A 353 10.02 0.00 -9.95
CA ILE A 353 11.43 0.18 -9.61
C ILE A 353 11.72 1.66 -9.41
#